data_AF-A0A9X5CK17-F1
#
_entry.id   AF-A0A9X5CK17-F1
#
_cell.length_a   1.000
_cell.length_b   1.000
_cell.length_c   1.000
_cell.angle_alpha   90.00
_cell.angle_beta   90.00
_cell.angle_gamma   90.00
#
_symmetry.space_group_name_H-M   'P 1'
#
loop_
_entity.id
_entity.type
_entity.pdbx_description
1 polymer ?
#
loop_
_entity_poly.entity_id
_entity_poly.type
_entity_poly.pdbx_seq_one_letter_code
_entity_poly.pdbx_strand_id
1 'polypeptide(L)'
;GGTWALHRGVPWRTAVAAVLGGVLMGVGARLAGGCNIGAYLAGIASGSLHGWIWGATALLGTWAGLKLRPLFGLGNPKPGDGVC
;
A
#
# COMPACT_ATOMS: atom_id res chain seq x y z
N GLY A 1 9.83 -9.03 24.48
CA GLY A 1 8.45 -8.92 25.03
C GLY A 1 7.55 -8.50 23.90
N GLY A 2 6.55 -9.32 23.55
CA GLY A 2 5.73 -9.11 22.35
C GLY A 2 4.57 -8.16 22.60
N THR A 3 4.54 -7.05 21.88
CA THR A 3 3.43 -6.09 21.83
C THR A 3 2.40 -6.54 20.80
N TRP A 4 1.80 -7.71 21.00
CA TRP A 4 0.69 -8.17 20.15
C TRP A 4 -0.61 -7.50 20.62
N ALA A 5 -0.95 -6.37 20.01
CA ALA A 5 -2.23 -5.69 20.21
C ALA A 5 -3.25 -6.24 19.21
N LEU A 6 -4.27 -6.93 19.71
CA LEU A 6 -5.31 -7.53 18.87
C LEU A 6 -6.45 -6.53 18.63
N HIS A 7 -6.47 -5.90 17.46
CA HIS A 7 -7.56 -5.02 17.03
C HIS A 7 -8.78 -5.83 16.56
N ARG A 8 -9.74 -6.08 17.45
CA ARG A 8 -11.00 -6.82 17.15
C ARG A 8 -12.14 -5.96 16.58
N GLY A 9 -11.98 -4.64 16.52
CA GLY A 9 -13.04 -3.69 16.14
C GLY A 9 -12.79 -3.00 14.80
N VAL A 10 -12.66 -3.75 13.70
CA VAL A 10 -12.44 -3.14 12.38
C VAL A 10 -13.80 -2.70 11.80
N PRO A 11 -13.98 -1.41 11.45
CA PRO A 11 -15.21 -0.95 10.81
C PRO A 11 -15.40 -1.62 9.44
N TRP A 12 -16.63 -1.98 9.10
CA TRP A 12 -16.93 -2.72 7.85
C TRP A 12 -16.38 -2.04 6.59
N ARG A 13 -16.37 -0.69 6.60
CA ARG A 13 -15.83 0.14 5.50
C ARG A 13 -14.32 -0.03 5.32
N THR A 14 -13.59 -0.17 6.42
CA THR A 14 -12.15 -0.46 6.43
C THR A 14 -11.87 -1.88 5.97
N ALA A 15 -12.70 -2.84 6.37
CA ALA A 15 -12.57 -4.22 5.91
C ALA A 15 -12.77 -4.32 4.38
N VAL A 16 -13.79 -3.66 3.84
CA VAL A 16 -14.02 -3.59 2.39
C VAL A 16 -12.87 -2.89 1.65
N ALA A 17 -12.37 -1.77 2.19
CA ALA A 17 -11.21 -1.08 1.63
C ALA A 17 -9.94 -1.96 1.64
N ALA A 18 -9.72 -2.74 2.70
CA ALA A 18 -8.58 -3.64 2.82
C ALA A 18 -8.66 -4.80 1.83
N VAL A 19 -9.85 -5.39 1.64
CA VAL A 19 -10.07 -6.45 0.66
C VAL A 19 -9.86 -5.93 -0.77
N LEU A 20 -10.49 -4.81 -1.12
CA LEU A 20 -10.31 -4.18 -2.44
C LEU A 20 -8.85 -3.80 -2.69
N GLY A 21 -8.20 -3.19 -1.70
CA GLY A 21 -6.78 -2.85 -1.75
C GLY A 21 -5.88 -4.09 -1.92
N GLY A 22 -6.17 -5.17 -1.21
CA GLY A 22 -5.44 -6.44 -1.33
C GLY A 22 -5.58 -7.08 -2.70
N VAL A 23 -6.78 -7.07 -3.30
CA VAL A 23 -7.01 -7.57 -4.66
C VAL A 23 -6.25 -6.72 -5.68
N LEU A 24 -6.36 -5.40 -5.60
CA LEU A 24 -5.64 -4.47 -6.47
C LEU A 24 -4.12 -4.63 -6.35
N MET A 25 -3.61 -4.80 -5.13
CA MET A 25 -2.18 -5.03 -4.88
C MET A 25 -1.72 -6.36 -5.48
N GLY A 26 -2.50 -7.43 -5.34
CA GLY A 26 -2.19 -8.74 -5.91
C GLY A 26 -2.18 -8.73 -7.45
N VAL A 27 -3.17 -8.08 -8.07
CA VAL A 27 -3.21 -7.89 -9.53
C VAL A 27 -2.01 -7.08 -10.01
N GLY A 28 -1.68 -5.99 -9.30
CA GLY A 28 -0.51 -5.16 -9.60
C GLY A 28 0.81 -5.93 -9.52
N ALA A 29 0.98 -6.79 -8.51
CA ALA A 29 2.18 -7.63 -8.36
C ALA A 29 2.34 -8.63 -9.53
N ARG A 30 1.23 -9.17 -10.04
CA ARG A 30 1.26 -10.05 -11.22
C ARG A 30 1.64 -9.29 -12.49
N LEU A 31 1.06 -8.10 -12.71
CA LEU A 31 1.35 -7.28 -13.89
C LEU A 31 2.79 -6.76 -13.90
N ALA A 32 3.35 -6.46 -12.72
CA ALA A 32 4.73 -6.02 -12.57
C ALA A 32 5.76 -7.16 -12.66
N GLY A 33 5.33 -8.42 -12.79
CA GLY A 33 6.22 -9.57 -12.93
C GLY A 33 7.07 -9.87 -11.68
N GLY A 34 6.70 -9.33 -10.51
CA GLY A 34 7.51 -9.46 -9.30
C GLY A 34 6.89 -8.81 -8.06
N CYS A 35 7.57 -8.98 -6.93
CA CYS A 35 7.24 -8.26 -5.70
C CYS A 35 7.85 -6.85 -5.73
N ASN A 36 7.26 -5.90 -4.98
CA ASN A 36 7.74 -4.52 -4.91
C ASN A 36 9.24 -4.43 -4.60
N ILE A 37 9.74 -5.26 -3.66
CA ILE A 37 11.16 -5.37 -3.29
C ILE A 37 12.03 -5.81 -4.48
N GLY A 38 11.57 -6.79 -5.25
CA GLY A 38 12.26 -7.27 -6.44
C GLY A 38 12.35 -6.22 -7.53
N ALA A 39 11.31 -5.40 -7.72
CA ALA A 39 11.35 -4.29 -8.67
C ALA A 39 12.34 -3.18 -8.25
N TYR A 40 12.45 -2.90 -6.94
CA TYR A 40 13.45 -1.95 -6.40
C TYR A 40 14.89 -2.47 -6.57
N LEU A 41 15.17 -3.72 -6.17
CA LEU A 41 16.52 -4.30 -6.20
C LEU A 41 16.98 -4.72 -7.61
N ALA A 42 16.12 -5.37 -8.39
CA ALA A 42 16.49 -5.85 -9.72
C ALA A 42 16.34 -4.78 -10.80
N GLY A 43 15.29 -3.95 -10.71
CA GLY A 43 14.95 -2.98 -11.74
C GLY A 43 15.68 -1.64 -11.56
N ILE A 44 15.50 -0.99 -10.40
CA ILE A 44 16.06 0.35 -10.15
C ILE A 44 17.57 0.27 -9.87
N ALA A 45 18.02 -0.67 -9.02
CA ALA A 45 19.44 -0.76 -8.69
C ALA A 45 20.33 -1.21 -9.87
N SER A 46 19.78 -1.97 -10.83
CA SER A 46 20.50 -2.32 -12.08
C SER A 46 20.45 -1.21 -13.15
N GLY A 47 19.77 -0.08 -12.90
CA GLY A 47 19.65 1.02 -13.87
C GLY A 47 18.69 0.74 -15.04
N SER A 48 17.76 -0.20 -14.89
CA SER A 48 16.88 -0.62 -15.98
C SER A 48 15.67 0.29 -16.14
N LEU A 49 15.32 0.63 -17.38
CA LEU A 49 14.19 1.50 -17.74
C LEU A 49 12.85 0.99 -17.16
N HIS A 50 12.70 -0.34 -17.11
CA HIS A 50 11.51 -1.00 -16.57
C HIS A 50 11.34 -0.74 -15.07
N GLY A 51 12.43 -0.70 -14.30
CA GLY A 51 12.41 -0.38 -12.87
C GLY A 51 12.00 1.07 -12.58
N TRP A 52 12.48 2.00 -13.41
CA TRP A 52 12.08 3.42 -13.33
C TRP A 52 10.61 3.65 -13.69
N ILE A 53 10.11 3.01 -14.74
CA ILE A 53 8.68 3.08 -15.14
C ILE A 53 7.80 2.50 -14.03
N TRP A 54 8.20 1.36 -13.47
CA TRP A 54 7.51 0.75 -12.34
C TRP A 54 7.49 1.68 -11.11
N GLY A 55 8.63 2.31 -10.77
CA GLY A 55 8.72 3.26 -9.67
C GLY A 55 7.81 4.47 -9.84
N ALA A 56 7.76 5.04 -11.05
CA ALA A 56 6.89 6.17 -11.37
C ALA A 56 5.39 5.81 -11.26
N THR A 57 5.01 4.64 -11.77
CA THR A 57 3.62 4.15 -11.65
C THR A 57 3.24 3.81 -10.22
N ALA A 58 4.16 3.25 -9.41
CA ALA A 58 3.94 2.99 -8.00
C ALA A 58 3.75 4.29 -7.19
N LEU A 59 4.52 5.34 -7.48
CA LEU A 59 4.37 6.67 -6.89
C LEU A 59 3.00 7.29 -7.22
N LEU A 60 2.61 7.27 -8.51
CA LEU A 60 1.31 7.77 -8.95
C LEU A 60 0.14 6.98 -8.34
N GLY A 61 0.26 5.65 -8.29
CA GLY A 61 -0.74 4.78 -7.67
C GLY A 61 -0.89 5.04 -6.17
N THR A 62 0.22 5.29 -5.47
CA THR A 62 0.20 5.66 -4.05
C THR A 62 -0.49 7.01 -3.84
N TRP A 63 -0.19 8.00 -4.67
CA TRP A 63 -0.87 9.31 -4.61
C TRP A 63 -2.38 9.19 -4.84
N ALA A 64 -2.80 8.43 -5.85
CA ALA A 64 -4.21 8.16 -6.12
C ALA A 64 -4.89 7.41 -4.96
N GLY A 65 -4.22 6.39 -4.40
CA GLY A 65 -4.71 5.63 -3.25
C GLY A 65 -4.85 6.48 -1.98
N LEU A 66 -3.91 7.39 -1.72
CA LEU A 66 -3.99 8.37 -0.63
C LEU A 66 -5.16 9.34 -0.82
N LYS A 67 -5.50 9.67 -2.06
CA LYS A 67 -6.65 10.53 -2.38
C LYS A 67 -7.99 9.79 -2.29
N LEU A 68 -8.02 8.48 -2.53
CA LEU A 68 -9.21 7.64 -2.32
C LEU A 68 -9.42 7.20 -0.85
N ARG A 69 -8.36 7.19 -0.03
CA ARG A 69 -8.44 6.92 1.42
C ARG A 69 -9.55 7.67 2.18
N PRO A 70 -9.76 9.00 1.99
CA PRO A 70 -10.84 9.72 2.66
C PRO A 70 -12.24 9.27 2.20
N LEU A 71 -12.41 8.76 0.99
CA LEU A 71 -13.69 8.21 0.51
C LEU A 71 -14.11 6.97 1.32
N PHE A 72 -13.15 6.14 1.69
CA PHE A 72 -13.36 4.99 2.56
C PHE A 72 -13.40 5.36 4.05
N GLY A 73 -13.46 6.66 4.40
CA GLY A 73 -13.61 7.16 5.77
C GLY A 73 -12.60 6.58 6.75
N LEU A 74 -11.43 6.21 6.23
CA LEU A 74 -10.24 5.93 7.00
C LEU A 74 -9.73 7.29 7.47
N GLY A 75 -10.20 7.73 8.63
CA GLY A 75 -9.68 8.92 9.29
C GLY A 75 -8.18 8.76 9.44
N ASN A 76 -7.42 9.72 8.92
CA ASN A 76 -5.99 9.80 9.19
C ASN A 76 -5.81 9.93 10.71
N PRO A 77 -5.18 8.95 11.41
CA PRO A 77 -4.91 9.11 12.82
C PRO A 77 -4.12 10.41 12.98
N LYS A 78 -4.61 11.30 13.85
CA LYS A 78 -3.97 12.60 14.02
C LYS A 78 -2.59 12.35 14.63
N PRO A 79 -1.56 13.14 14.32
CA PRO A 79 -0.22 13.00 14.91
C PRO A 79 -0.15 13.06 16.45
N GLY A 80 -1.29 13.25 17.16
CA GLY A 80 -1.40 13.25 18.61
C GLY A 80 -2.27 12.13 19.20
N ASP A 81 -2.71 11.14 18.42
CA ASP A 81 -3.38 9.96 18.98
C ASP A 81 -2.31 9.04 19.57
N GLY A 82 -2.30 8.91 20.91
CA GLY A 82 -1.27 8.26 21.74
C GLY A 82 -1.10 6.74 21.57
N VAL A 83 -1.27 6.22 20.35
CA VAL A 83 -0.82 4.89 19.96
C VAL A 83 0.50 5.07 19.20
N CYS A 84 1.49 5.57 19.94
CA CYS A 84 2.92 5.42 19.67
C CYS A 84 3.47 4.41 20.67
#